data_AF-A0A8J5MUZ6-F1
#
_entry.id   AF-A0A8J5MUZ6-F1
#
_cell.length_a   1.000
_cell.length_b   1.000
_cell.length_c   1.000
_cell.angle_alpha   90.00
_cell.angle_beta   90.00
_cell.angle_gamma   90.00
#
_symmetry.space_group_name_H-M   'P 1'
#
loop_
_entity.id
_entity.type
_entity.pdbx_description
1 polymer ?
#
loop_
_entity_poly.entity_id
_entity_poly.type
_entity_poly.pdbx_seq_one_letter_code
_entity_poly.pdbx_strand_id
1 'polypeptide(L)'
;MAQTQPQPEKRSLWRKFTDCLGTISVEPIMLLDGLAYSNMVVLVENLQMDKVCEVNLNQTREVCGNLSQHKEVKDSMSKEVSVFAMYNGIITAVIPLFFILFMGAWSDKYGRKVPLAVSTIGHLFYSLGYLVSSMVDTWPVEYLLAVALLDSLGGGTVSFLTAANSYISDVTSEESRTSRVGLANSIWFLGGPIGTLIGTYIYKAGGYQVLFGTSLSMYVVSLFYISFFLPESHGPFANVQKLEILPPKQSLRLRESVAWVYGIDKANKKKVMQTKSVLKRAKSITFGMMLRDFLNPRIHRQLQVHTEEEGR
;
A
#
# COMPACT_ATOMS: atom_id res chain seq x y z
N MET A 1 19.42 39.42 -40.45
CA MET A 1 19.92 38.94 -39.13
C MET A 1 19.07 37.74 -38.74
N ALA A 2 19.55 36.53 -39.01
CA ALA A 2 18.83 35.30 -38.66
C ALA A 2 19.06 35.01 -37.17
N GLN A 3 17.99 34.97 -36.39
CA GLN A 3 18.02 34.55 -34.99
C GLN A 3 18.17 33.03 -34.95
N THR A 4 19.34 32.56 -34.51
CA THR A 4 19.60 31.16 -34.18
C THR A 4 18.80 30.78 -32.93
N GLN A 5 17.76 29.96 -33.08
CA GLN A 5 17.14 29.27 -31.95
C GLN A 5 18.16 28.31 -31.32
N PRO A 6 18.27 28.24 -29.98
CA PRO A 6 19.14 27.26 -29.33
C PRO A 6 18.58 25.85 -29.55
N GLN A 7 19.41 24.95 -30.09
CA GLN A 7 19.04 23.55 -30.31
C GLN A 7 18.81 22.82 -28.97
N PRO A 8 17.86 21.86 -28.89
CA PRO A 8 17.66 21.05 -27.70
C PRO A 8 18.85 20.11 -27.49
N GLU A 9 19.59 20.32 -26.40
CA GLU A 9 20.74 19.53 -26.00
C GLU A 9 20.34 18.05 -25.79
N LYS A 10 20.92 17.12 -26.58
CA LYS A 10 20.72 15.67 -26.44
C LYS A 10 21.32 15.17 -25.11
N ARG A 11 20.59 15.31 -24.01
CA ARG A 11 20.96 14.68 -22.72
C ARG A 11 21.00 13.16 -22.86
N SER A 12 22.11 12.53 -22.43
CA SER A 12 22.29 11.08 -22.54
C SER A 12 21.21 10.33 -21.76
N LEU A 13 20.71 9.22 -22.33
CA LEU A 13 19.75 8.32 -21.68
C LEU A 13 20.21 7.89 -20.28
N TRP A 14 21.53 7.70 -20.12
CA TRP A 14 22.16 7.39 -18.84
C TRP A 14 22.08 8.51 -17.81
N ARG A 15 22.28 9.78 -18.20
CA ARG A 15 22.09 10.91 -17.27
C ARG A 15 20.63 11.10 -16.88
N LYS A 16 19.70 10.90 -17.83
CA LYS A 16 18.26 10.88 -17.53
C LYS A 16 17.89 9.76 -16.57
N PHE A 17 18.49 8.58 -16.73
CA PHE A 17 18.31 7.45 -15.82
C PHE A 17 18.89 7.73 -14.44
N THR A 18 20.11 8.28 -14.33
CA THR A 18 20.73 8.62 -13.04
C THR A 18 20.05 9.77 -12.31
N ASP A 19 19.56 10.80 -13.02
CA ASP A 19 18.77 11.88 -12.42
C ASP A 19 17.40 11.37 -11.93
N CYS A 20 16.81 10.40 -12.65
CA CYS A 20 15.60 9.69 -12.22
C CYS A 20 15.87 8.86 -10.94
N LEU A 21 17.03 8.19 -10.86
CA LEU A 21 17.50 7.51 -9.65
C LEU A 21 17.75 8.47 -8.47
N GLY A 22 18.14 9.72 -8.72
CA GLY A 22 18.27 10.76 -7.69
C GLY A 22 16.93 11.22 -7.08
N THR A 23 15.81 10.82 -7.68
CA THR A 23 14.42 11.13 -7.26
C THR A 23 13.69 9.89 -6.74
N ILE A 24 14.44 8.84 -6.38
CA ILE A 24 13.91 7.60 -5.82
C ILE A 24 13.23 7.91 -4.49
N SER A 25 11.94 7.56 -4.40
CA SER A 25 11.13 7.77 -3.20
C SER A 25 10.40 6.49 -2.78
N VAL A 26 9.52 5.96 -3.62
CA VAL A 26 8.71 4.76 -3.32
C VAL A 26 9.00 3.59 -4.25
N GLU A 27 9.71 3.82 -5.35
CA GLU A 27 10.02 2.83 -6.37
C GLU A 27 10.75 1.57 -5.81
N PRO A 28 11.71 1.67 -4.87
CA PRO A 28 12.37 0.49 -4.28
C PRO A 28 11.43 -0.34 -3.40
N ILE A 29 10.54 0.32 -2.66
CA ILE A 29 9.53 -0.36 -1.83
C ILE A 29 8.56 -1.11 -2.74
N MET A 30 8.12 -0.49 -3.84
CA MET A 30 7.24 -1.14 -4.82
C MET A 30 7.91 -2.36 -5.47
N LEU A 31 9.22 -2.29 -5.78
CA LEU A 31 9.95 -3.46 -6.28
C LEU A 31 10.01 -4.58 -5.23
N LEU A 32 10.40 -4.25 -4.00
CA LEU A 32 10.53 -5.24 -2.92
C LEU A 32 9.17 -5.89 -2.58
N ASP A 33 8.11 -5.09 -2.50
CA ASP A 33 6.75 -5.57 -2.27
C ASP A 33 6.27 -6.48 -3.40
N GLY A 34 6.44 -6.07 -4.66
CA GLY A 34 6.06 -6.88 -5.82
C GLY A 34 6.83 -8.21 -5.90
N LEU A 35 8.14 -8.20 -5.57
CA LEU A 35 8.94 -9.42 -5.47
C LEU A 35 8.46 -10.35 -4.35
N ALA A 36 8.23 -9.81 -3.15
CA ALA A 36 7.80 -10.58 -1.99
C ALA A 36 6.40 -11.18 -2.18
N TYR A 37 5.48 -10.42 -2.77
CA TYR A 37 4.13 -10.85 -3.11
C TYR A 37 4.16 -12.00 -4.11
N SER A 38 4.91 -11.84 -5.19
CA SER A 38 4.98 -12.83 -6.27
C SER A 38 5.69 -14.11 -5.82
N ASN A 39 6.73 -13.98 -4.99
CA ASN A 39 7.37 -15.12 -4.34
C ASN A 39 6.38 -15.96 -3.52
N MET A 40 5.47 -15.31 -2.79
CA MET A 40 4.43 -16.03 -2.03
C MET A 40 3.35 -16.62 -2.92
N VAL A 41 2.81 -15.84 -3.86
CA VAL A 41 1.66 -16.25 -4.70
C VAL A 41 1.89 -17.57 -5.40
N VAL A 42 3.13 -17.87 -5.81
CA VAL A 42 3.48 -19.12 -6.51
C VAL A 42 3.21 -20.38 -5.70
N LEU A 43 3.31 -20.32 -4.37
CA LEU A 43 3.22 -21.50 -3.50
C LEU A 43 2.15 -21.43 -2.42
N VAL A 44 1.49 -20.28 -2.26
CA VAL A 44 0.36 -20.13 -1.33
C VAL A 44 -0.72 -21.16 -1.64
N GLU A 45 -1.11 -21.30 -2.91
CA GLU A 45 -2.13 -22.28 -3.32
C GLU A 45 -1.66 -23.72 -3.09
N ASN A 46 -0.39 -24.02 -3.39
CA ASN A 46 0.16 -25.36 -3.16
C ASN A 46 0.15 -25.74 -1.68
N LEU A 47 0.51 -24.82 -0.78
CA LEU A 47 0.40 -25.07 0.66
C LEU A 47 -1.06 -25.30 1.09
N GLN A 48 -2.01 -24.53 0.57
CA GLN A 48 -3.43 -24.71 0.87
C GLN A 48 -3.92 -26.10 0.42
N MET A 49 -3.53 -26.53 -0.77
CA MET A 49 -3.85 -27.86 -1.30
C MET A 49 -3.27 -28.97 -0.41
N ASP A 50 -2.00 -28.86 -0.03
CA ASP A 50 -1.32 -29.82 0.85
C ASP A 50 -2.02 -29.90 2.20
N LYS A 51 -2.38 -28.77 2.80
CA LYS A 51 -3.11 -28.70 4.08
C LYS A 51 -4.49 -29.33 4.00
N VAL A 52 -5.26 -29.05 2.95
CA VAL A 52 -6.58 -29.65 2.77
C VAL A 52 -6.46 -31.17 2.62
N CYS A 53 -5.48 -31.66 1.87
CA CYS A 53 -5.31 -33.09 1.65
C CYS A 53 -4.86 -33.82 2.93
N GLU A 54 -3.82 -33.32 3.60
CA GLU A 54 -3.24 -34.01 4.76
C GLU A 54 -4.06 -33.82 6.04
N VAL A 55 -4.60 -32.62 6.29
CA VAL A 55 -5.25 -32.29 7.56
C VAL A 55 -6.77 -32.43 7.48
N ASN A 56 -7.41 -31.80 6.50
CA ASN A 56 -8.88 -31.79 6.43
C ASN A 56 -9.44 -33.13 5.96
N LEU A 57 -8.80 -33.77 4.96
CA LEU A 57 -9.20 -35.09 4.45
C LEU A 57 -8.49 -36.25 5.16
N ASN A 58 -7.57 -35.95 6.08
CA ASN A 58 -6.80 -36.92 6.87
C ASN A 58 -6.13 -38.01 6.00
N GLN A 59 -5.55 -37.60 4.87
CA GLN A 59 -4.86 -38.49 3.94
C GLN A 59 -3.35 -38.51 4.18
N THR A 60 -2.68 -39.58 3.76
CA THR A 60 -1.22 -39.66 3.83
C THR A 60 -0.57 -38.87 2.69
N ARG A 61 0.65 -38.39 2.95
CA ARG A 61 1.45 -37.61 1.98
C ARG A 61 1.69 -38.34 0.65
N GLU A 62 1.75 -39.67 0.65
CA GLU A 62 1.88 -40.48 -0.56
C GLU A 62 0.63 -40.40 -1.45
N VAL A 63 -0.56 -40.41 -0.85
CA VAL A 63 -1.84 -40.27 -1.56
C VAL A 63 -1.97 -38.86 -2.13
N CYS A 64 -1.60 -37.83 -1.35
CA CYS A 64 -1.59 -36.43 -1.79
C CYS A 64 -0.57 -36.19 -2.92
N GLY A 65 0.57 -36.88 -2.90
CA GLY A 65 1.55 -36.83 -3.99
C GLY A 65 1.11 -37.54 -5.27
N ASN A 66 0.20 -38.53 -5.18
CA ASN A 66 -0.26 -39.36 -6.29
C ASN A 66 -1.77 -39.24 -6.57
N LEU A 67 -2.28 -38.02 -6.59
CA LEU A 67 -3.68 -37.67 -6.87
C LEU A 67 -4.21 -38.20 -8.21
N SER A 68 -3.34 -38.59 -9.15
CA SER A 68 -3.74 -39.16 -10.44
C SER A 68 -4.35 -40.55 -10.31
N GLN A 69 -3.91 -41.33 -9.31
CA GLN A 69 -4.43 -42.68 -9.04
C GLN A 69 -5.66 -42.67 -8.11
N HIS A 70 -5.85 -41.59 -7.34
CA HIS A 70 -6.93 -41.45 -6.37
C HIS A 70 -7.92 -40.34 -6.76
N LYS A 71 -8.74 -40.62 -7.77
CA LYS A 71 -9.68 -39.63 -8.32
C LYS A 71 -10.70 -39.13 -7.29
N GLU A 72 -11.19 -39.99 -6.40
CA GLU A 72 -12.15 -39.60 -5.35
C GLU A 72 -11.55 -38.59 -4.35
N VAL A 73 -10.28 -38.78 -3.97
CA VAL A 73 -9.55 -37.85 -3.10
C VAL A 73 -9.30 -36.54 -3.81
N LYS A 74 -8.93 -36.58 -5.09
CA LYS A 74 -8.73 -35.39 -5.92
C LYS A 74 -10.01 -34.56 -6.05
N ASP A 75 -11.15 -35.20 -6.29
CA ASP A 75 -12.43 -34.53 -6.43
C ASP A 75 -12.87 -33.91 -5.09
N SER A 76 -12.69 -34.64 -3.98
CA SER A 76 -12.98 -34.15 -2.62
C SER A 76 -12.09 -32.96 -2.23
N MET A 77 -10.79 -33.05 -2.47
CA MET A 77 -9.83 -31.97 -2.22
C MET A 77 -10.16 -30.72 -3.03
N SER A 78 -10.46 -30.88 -4.32
CA SER A 78 -10.81 -29.75 -5.19
C SER A 78 -12.08 -29.04 -4.72
N LYS A 79 -13.04 -29.79 -4.19
CA LYS A 79 -14.28 -29.24 -3.60
C LYS A 79 -13.96 -28.41 -2.36
N GLU A 80 -13.21 -28.95 -1.41
CA GLU A 80 -12.84 -28.25 -0.17
C GLU A 80 -12.00 -26.99 -0.45
N VAL A 81 -11.02 -27.08 -1.34
CA VAL A 81 -10.19 -25.93 -1.75
C VAL A 81 -11.04 -24.86 -2.42
N SER A 82 -12.01 -25.24 -3.25
CA SER A 82 -12.91 -24.28 -3.90
C SER A 82 -13.77 -23.54 -2.89
N VAL A 83 -14.29 -24.23 -1.86
CA VAL A 83 -15.06 -23.62 -0.77
C VAL A 83 -14.18 -22.66 0.03
N PHE A 84 -12.97 -23.10 0.40
CA PHE A 84 -11.99 -22.24 1.06
C PHE A 84 -11.64 -20.99 0.23
N ALA A 85 -11.35 -21.17 -1.06
CA ALA A 85 -11.01 -20.09 -1.98
C ALA A 85 -12.16 -19.09 -2.13
N MET A 86 -13.41 -19.57 -2.13
CA MET A 86 -14.59 -18.70 -2.13
C MET A 86 -14.64 -17.82 -0.87
N TYR A 87 -14.48 -18.40 0.33
CA TYR A 87 -14.46 -17.61 1.57
C TYR A 87 -13.29 -16.64 1.62
N ASN A 88 -12.09 -17.08 1.22
CA ASN A 88 -10.90 -16.25 1.14
C ASN A 88 -11.09 -15.08 0.15
N GLY A 89 -11.71 -15.34 -1.01
CA GLY A 89 -12.04 -14.33 -2.00
C GLY A 89 -13.04 -13.29 -1.49
N ILE A 90 -14.06 -13.72 -0.74
CA ILE A 90 -15.02 -12.80 -0.12
C ILE A 90 -14.33 -11.90 0.91
N ILE A 91 -13.46 -12.47 1.76
CA ILE A 91 -12.70 -11.71 2.77
C ILE A 91 -11.82 -10.65 2.10
N THR A 92 -11.02 -11.06 1.12
CA THR A 92 -10.06 -10.20 0.43
C THR A 92 -10.72 -9.18 -0.51
N ALA A 93 -11.98 -9.39 -0.90
CA ALA A 93 -12.75 -8.40 -1.64
C ALA A 93 -13.46 -7.41 -0.70
N VAL A 94 -14.22 -7.90 0.28
CA VAL A 94 -15.15 -7.08 1.08
C VAL A 94 -14.43 -6.24 2.12
N ILE A 95 -13.49 -6.82 2.87
CA ILE A 95 -12.85 -6.14 4.00
C ILE A 95 -11.96 -4.97 3.53
N PRO A 96 -11.11 -5.11 2.50
CA PRO A 96 -10.28 -4.01 2.03
C PRO A 96 -11.08 -2.84 1.45
N LEU A 97 -12.26 -3.09 0.87
CA LEU A 97 -13.11 -2.02 0.34
C LEU A 97 -13.50 -1.01 1.44
N PHE A 98 -13.94 -1.50 2.60
CA PHE A 98 -14.26 -0.62 3.73
C PHE A 98 -13.02 0.08 4.28
N PHE A 99 -11.89 -0.64 4.34
CA PHE A 99 -10.64 -0.09 4.83
C PHE A 99 -10.11 1.04 3.92
N ILE A 100 -10.14 0.85 2.60
CA ILE A 100 -9.67 1.84 1.62
C ILE A 100 -10.51 3.11 1.67
N LEU A 101 -11.83 3.01 1.86
CA LEU A 101 -12.70 4.18 2.02
C LEU A 101 -12.30 5.02 3.24
N PHE A 102 -12.02 4.36 4.37
CA PHE A 102 -11.59 5.03 5.60
C PHE A 102 -10.16 5.59 5.48
N MET A 103 -9.23 4.76 5.02
CA MET A 103 -7.83 5.14 4.90
C MET A 103 -7.57 6.14 3.79
N GLY A 104 -8.36 6.17 2.72
CA GLY A 104 -8.29 7.19 1.69
C GLY A 104 -8.57 8.58 2.27
N ALA A 105 -9.70 8.73 2.97
CA ALA A 105 -10.05 9.98 3.64
C ALA A 105 -9.04 10.38 4.74
N TRP A 106 -8.50 9.40 5.48
CA TRP A 106 -7.42 9.64 6.43
C TRP A 106 -6.18 10.17 5.71
N SER A 107 -5.73 9.44 4.69
CA SER A 107 -4.50 9.68 3.92
C SER A 107 -4.47 11.10 3.35
N ASP A 108 -5.62 11.58 2.87
CA ASP A 108 -5.78 12.96 2.39
C ASP A 108 -5.56 14.01 3.49
N LYS A 109 -5.93 13.71 4.75
CA LYS A 109 -5.87 14.68 5.87
C LYS A 109 -4.56 14.64 6.66
N TYR A 110 -4.00 13.46 6.91
CA TYR A 110 -2.89 13.30 7.86
C TYR A 110 -1.56 12.87 7.24
N GLY A 111 -1.55 12.37 6.00
CA GLY A 111 -0.35 11.97 5.28
C GLY A 111 -0.42 10.58 4.65
N ARG A 112 0.49 10.32 3.70
CA ARG A 112 0.47 9.12 2.85
C ARG A 112 1.31 7.95 3.38
N LYS A 113 2.25 8.19 4.28
CA LYS A 113 3.16 7.15 4.82
C LYS A 113 2.46 6.16 5.74
N VAL A 114 1.51 6.61 6.56
CA VAL A 114 0.77 5.74 7.49
C VAL A 114 -0.03 4.67 6.72
N PRO A 115 -0.83 5.00 5.70
CA PRO A 115 -1.48 3.99 4.85
C PRO A 115 -0.52 2.99 4.22
N LEU A 116 0.63 3.45 3.72
CA LEU A 116 1.68 2.58 3.18
C LEU A 116 2.19 1.61 4.26
N ALA A 117 2.56 2.13 5.44
CA ALA A 117 3.08 1.32 6.53
C ALA A 117 2.05 0.30 7.03
N VAL A 118 0.78 0.69 7.19
CA VAL A 118 -0.29 -0.23 7.65
C VAL A 118 -0.53 -1.35 6.63
N SER A 119 -0.52 -1.04 5.34
CA SER A 119 -0.68 -2.06 4.28
C SER A 119 0.50 -3.05 4.29
N THR A 120 1.75 -2.54 4.43
CA THR A 120 2.93 -3.40 4.55
C THR A 120 2.94 -4.23 5.84
N ILE A 121 2.39 -3.72 6.94
CA ILE A 121 2.21 -4.51 8.18
C ILE A 121 1.20 -5.63 7.95
N GLY A 122 0.11 -5.39 7.21
CA GLY A 122 -0.82 -6.44 6.77
C GLY A 122 -0.10 -7.56 6.00
N HIS A 123 0.66 -7.19 4.97
CA HIS A 123 1.46 -8.14 4.18
C HIS A 123 2.50 -8.92 5.06
N LEU A 124 3.07 -8.26 6.07
CA LEU A 124 4.00 -8.90 7.02
C LEU A 124 3.28 -9.96 7.86
N PHE A 125 2.09 -9.66 8.41
CA PHE A 125 1.29 -10.64 9.14
C PHE A 125 0.81 -11.77 8.24
N TYR A 126 0.50 -11.48 6.99
CA TYR A 126 0.17 -12.49 5.99
C TYR A 126 1.33 -13.47 5.81
N SER A 127 2.52 -12.96 5.52
CA SER A 127 3.72 -13.77 5.33
C SER A 127 4.11 -14.56 6.59
N LEU A 128 3.99 -13.94 7.77
CA LEU A 128 4.21 -14.60 9.05
C LEU A 128 3.20 -15.73 9.30
N GLY A 129 1.92 -15.50 9.01
CA GLY A 129 0.86 -16.49 9.18
C GLY A 129 1.07 -17.73 8.31
N TYR A 130 1.49 -17.54 7.04
CA TYR A 130 1.85 -18.64 6.15
C TYR A 130 3.13 -19.36 6.59
N LEU A 131 4.13 -18.62 7.07
CA LEU A 131 5.34 -19.22 7.63
C LEU A 131 5.01 -20.13 8.83
N VAL A 132 4.21 -19.63 9.78
CA VAL A 132 3.79 -20.41 10.96
C VAL A 132 2.96 -21.63 10.53
N SER A 133 2.02 -21.46 9.60
CA SER A 133 1.22 -22.57 9.07
C SER A 133 2.09 -23.65 8.39
N SER A 134 3.18 -23.25 7.73
CA SER A 134 4.15 -24.18 7.12
C SER A 134 5.07 -24.89 8.14
N MET A 135 5.11 -24.42 9.39
CA MET A 135 5.86 -25.07 10.47
C MET A 135 5.00 -26.03 11.29
N VAL A 136 3.68 -25.80 11.33
CA VAL A 136 2.73 -26.58 12.13
C VAL A 136 1.86 -27.42 11.23
N ASP A 137 2.26 -28.67 11.00
CA ASP A 137 1.57 -29.58 10.08
C ASP A 137 0.13 -29.88 10.49
N THR A 138 -0.17 -29.88 11.78
CA THR A 138 -1.49 -30.24 12.34
C THR A 138 -2.58 -29.16 12.16
N TRP A 139 -2.22 -27.95 11.74
CA TRP A 139 -3.20 -26.87 11.59
C TRP A 139 -3.99 -27.00 10.30
N PRO A 140 -5.34 -26.90 10.37
CA PRO A 140 -6.18 -27.06 9.21
C PRO A 140 -6.18 -25.76 8.38
N VAL A 141 -6.65 -25.85 7.14
CA VAL A 141 -6.52 -24.74 6.17
C VAL A 141 -7.27 -23.47 6.61
N GLU A 142 -8.31 -23.62 7.43
CA GLU A 142 -9.17 -22.52 7.89
C GLU A 142 -8.41 -21.47 8.70
N TYR A 143 -7.29 -21.84 9.33
CA TYR A 143 -6.40 -20.87 9.99
C TYR A 143 -5.91 -19.80 9.00
N LEU A 144 -5.69 -20.16 7.74
CA LEU A 144 -5.26 -19.23 6.70
C LEU A 144 -6.35 -18.20 6.36
N LEU A 145 -7.63 -18.46 6.66
CA LEU A 145 -8.69 -17.43 6.55
C LEU A 145 -8.48 -16.32 7.58
N ALA A 146 -8.04 -16.66 8.80
CA ALA A 146 -7.69 -15.65 9.80
C ALA A 146 -6.47 -14.83 9.37
N VAL A 147 -5.49 -15.47 8.73
CA VAL A 147 -4.32 -14.79 8.15
C VAL A 147 -4.74 -13.83 7.02
N ALA A 148 -5.64 -14.25 6.14
CA ALA A 148 -6.19 -13.40 5.08
C ALA A 148 -7.02 -12.23 5.63
N LEU A 149 -7.74 -12.42 6.73
CA LEU A 149 -8.43 -11.34 7.44
C LEU A 149 -7.44 -10.29 7.94
N LEU A 150 -6.33 -10.69 8.56
CA LEU A 150 -5.31 -9.76 9.05
C LEU A 150 -4.70 -8.92 7.92
N ASP A 151 -4.41 -9.55 6.78
CA ASP A 151 -3.94 -8.85 5.58
C ASP A 151 -4.96 -7.84 5.06
N SER A 152 -6.22 -8.28 4.97
CA SER A 152 -7.32 -7.49 4.47
C SER A 152 -7.66 -6.30 5.37
N LEU A 153 -7.49 -6.45 6.68
CA LEU A 153 -7.59 -5.35 7.65
C LEU A 153 -6.47 -4.30 7.48
N GLY A 154 -5.34 -4.68 6.87
CA GLY A 154 -4.32 -3.74 6.42
C GLY A 154 -4.64 -3.05 5.08
N GLY A 155 -5.76 -3.43 4.44
CA GLY A 155 -6.19 -2.91 3.14
C GLY A 155 -5.63 -3.69 1.93
N GLY A 156 -4.83 -4.73 2.20
CA GLY A 156 -4.18 -5.57 1.19
C GLY A 156 -3.36 -4.79 0.15
N THR A 157 -3.09 -5.46 -0.96
CA THR A 157 -2.27 -4.92 -2.05
C THR A 157 -2.90 -3.70 -2.72
N VAL A 158 -4.24 -3.61 -2.75
CA VAL A 158 -4.94 -2.48 -3.36
C VAL A 158 -4.70 -1.18 -2.58
N SER A 159 -4.74 -1.24 -1.24
CA SER A 159 -4.41 -0.09 -0.39
C SER A 159 -2.95 0.35 -0.58
N PHE A 160 -2.03 -0.61 -0.61
CA PHE A 160 -0.61 -0.35 -0.85
C PHE A 160 -0.37 0.39 -2.18
N LEU A 161 -0.90 -0.15 -3.29
CA LEU A 161 -0.74 0.45 -4.62
C LEU A 161 -1.42 1.82 -4.70
N THR A 162 -2.59 1.97 -4.10
CA THR A 162 -3.29 3.26 -4.07
C THR A 162 -2.47 4.30 -3.32
N ALA A 163 -1.97 3.97 -2.12
CA ALA A 163 -1.16 4.89 -1.32
C ALA A 163 0.17 5.23 -2.00
N ALA A 164 0.81 4.26 -2.66
CA ALA A 164 2.04 4.48 -3.43
C ALA A 164 1.79 5.41 -4.64
N ASN A 165 0.73 5.16 -5.41
CA ASN A 165 0.36 5.99 -6.56
C ASN A 165 -0.02 7.42 -6.13
N SER A 166 -0.75 7.57 -5.02
CA SER A 166 -1.02 8.89 -4.42
C SER A 166 0.26 9.59 -3.99
N TYR A 167 1.18 8.88 -3.32
CA TYR A 167 2.48 9.44 -2.92
C TYR A 167 3.28 9.94 -4.14
N ILE A 168 3.37 9.14 -5.21
CA ILE A 168 4.05 9.53 -6.46
C ILE A 168 3.38 10.77 -7.02
N SER A 169 2.05 10.83 -7.04
CA SER A 169 1.33 11.99 -7.56
C SER A 169 1.58 13.29 -6.80
N ASP A 170 1.91 13.19 -5.50
CA ASP A 170 2.24 14.32 -4.63
C ASP A 170 3.66 14.83 -4.88
N VAL A 171 4.61 13.92 -5.14
CA VAL A 171 6.03 14.26 -5.37
C VAL A 171 6.37 14.49 -6.86
N THR A 172 5.39 14.46 -7.76
CA THR A 172 5.62 14.63 -9.21
C THR A 172 4.92 15.84 -9.82
N SER A 173 5.59 16.45 -10.80
CA SER A 173 4.99 17.49 -11.64
C SER A 173 3.89 16.89 -12.54
N GLU A 174 2.90 17.70 -12.92
CA GLU A 174 1.76 17.23 -13.75
C GLU A 174 2.20 16.59 -15.07
N GLU A 175 3.20 17.16 -15.73
CA GLU A 175 3.72 16.66 -17.01
C GLU A 175 4.39 15.29 -16.87
N SER A 176 5.05 15.00 -15.75
CA SER A 176 5.79 13.75 -15.53
C SER A 176 5.03 12.71 -14.70
N ARG A 177 3.90 13.08 -14.10
CA ARG A 177 3.13 12.24 -13.17
C ARG A 177 2.72 10.91 -13.79
N THR A 178 2.07 10.95 -14.95
CA THR A 178 1.59 9.74 -15.63
C THR A 178 2.74 8.78 -15.96
N SER A 179 3.87 9.31 -16.42
CA SER A 179 5.06 8.52 -16.74
C SER A 179 5.68 7.87 -15.50
N ARG A 180 5.82 8.62 -14.40
CA ARG A 180 6.37 8.08 -13.14
C ARG A 180 5.46 7.06 -12.48
N VAL A 181 4.15 7.30 -12.47
CA VAL A 181 3.16 6.32 -11.99
C VAL A 181 3.22 5.05 -12.86
N GLY A 182 3.29 5.20 -14.18
CA GLY A 182 3.43 4.07 -15.10
C GLY A 182 4.71 3.26 -14.87
N LEU A 183 5.85 3.94 -14.69
CA LEU A 183 7.13 3.32 -14.38
C LEU A 183 7.09 2.59 -13.03
N ALA A 184 6.55 3.21 -11.98
CA ALA A 184 6.49 2.62 -10.65
C ALA A 184 5.60 1.37 -10.60
N ASN A 185 4.43 1.40 -11.24
CA ASN A 185 3.58 0.21 -11.38
C ASN A 185 4.27 -0.87 -12.23
N SER A 186 5.00 -0.47 -13.28
CA SER A 186 5.78 -1.42 -14.08
C SER A 186 6.87 -2.10 -13.26
N ILE A 187 7.56 -1.36 -12.36
CA ILE A 187 8.54 -1.92 -11.43
C ILE A 187 7.89 -2.94 -10.48
N TRP A 188 6.71 -2.64 -9.95
CA TRP A 188 5.96 -3.58 -9.11
C TRP A 188 5.59 -4.86 -9.87
N PHE A 189 5.04 -4.73 -11.09
CA PHE A 189 4.71 -5.87 -11.95
C PHE A 189 5.92 -6.65 -12.45
N LEU A 190 7.07 -6.00 -12.66
CA LEU A 190 8.33 -6.69 -12.96
C LEU A 190 8.80 -7.57 -11.80
N GLY A 191 8.40 -7.23 -10.57
CA GLY A 191 8.54 -8.11 -9.42
C GLY A 191 7.83 -9.46 -9.58
N GLY A 192 6.79 -9.52 -10.41
CA GLY A 192 6.06 -10.74 -10.80
C GLY A 192 6.94 -11.87 -11.32
N PRO A 193 7.44 -11.77 -12.56
CA PRO A 193 8.28 -12.81 -13.15
C PRO A 193 9.53 -13.11 -12.34
N ILE A 194 10.18 -12.08 -11.81
CA ILE A 194 11.43 -12.23 -11.05
C ILE A 194 11.17 -12.96 -9.73
N GLY A 195 10.14 -12.56 -8.99
CA GLY A 195 9.72 -13.18 -7.74
C GLY A 195 9.31 -14.63 -7.93
N THR A 196 8.60 -14.95 -9.02
CA THR A 196 8.19 -16.32 -9.32
C THR A 196 9.37 -17.25 -9.64
N LEU A 197 10.33 -16.77 -10.44
CA LEU A 197 11.53 -17.53 -10.78
C LEU A 197 12.39 -17.78 -9.54
N ILE A 198 12.64 -16.73 -8.75
CA ILE A 198 13.43 -16.83 -7.52
C ILE A 198 12.72 -17.72 -6.51
N GLY A 199 11.41 -17.56 -6.33
CA GLY A 199 10.64 -18.34 -5.37
C GLY A 199 10.63 -19.83 -5.66
N THR A 200 10.48 -20.21 -6.93
CA THR A 200 10.59 -21.62 -7.32
C THR A 200 11.96 -22.21 -6.97
N TYR A 201 13.04 -21.44 -7.14
CA TYR A 201 14.39 -21.87 -6.78
C TYR A 201 14.58 -21.97 -5.25
N ILE A 202 14.11 -20.96 -4.50
CA ILE A 202 14.16 -20.94 -3.04
C ILE A 202 13.40 -22.14 -2.45
N TYR A 203 12.22 -22.44 -2.98
CA TYR A 203 11.43 -23.59 -2.55
C TYR A 203 12.15 -24.91 -2.79
N LYS A 204 12.79 -25.08 -3.95
CA LYS A 204 13.58 -26.29 -4.21
C LYS A 204 14.76 -26.44 -3.25
N ALA A 205 15.31 -25.35 -2.75
CA ALA A 205 16.43 -25.36 -1.82
C ALA A 205 16.02 -25.62 -0.37
N GLY A 206 14.85 -25.13 0.08
CA GLY A 206 14.49 -25.13 1.50
C GLY A 206 13.01 -25.28 1.83
N GLY A 207 12.18 -25.67 0.85
CA GLY A 207 10.74 -25.89 1.03
C GLY A 207 9.95 -24.62 1.35
N TYR A 208 8.76 -24.82 1.92
CA TYR A 208 7.83 -23.74 2.25
C TYR A 208 8.39 -22.75 3.30
N GLN A 209 9.11 -23.27 4.29
CA GLN A 209 9.63 -22.47 5.40
C GLN A 209 10.62 -21.41 4.93
N VAL A 210 11.58 -21.79 4.08
CA VAL A 210 12.57 -20.83 3.55
C VAL A 210 11.90 -19.85 2.61
N LEU A 211 10.94 -20.29 1.78
CA LEU A 211 10.22 -19.39 0.87
C LEU A 211 9.38 -18.33 1.60
N PHE A 212 8.57 -18.73 2.59
CA PHE A 212 7.79 -17.75 3.35
C PHE A 212 8.68 -16.89 4.25
N GLY A 213 9.79 -17.46 4.77
CA GLY A 213 10.79 -16.72 5.52
C GLY A 213 11.49 -15.65 4.69
N THR A 214 11.81 -15.91 3.41
CA THR A 214 12.41 -14.89 2.55
C THR A 214 11.43 -13.76 2.24
N SER A 215 10.16 -14.05 1.92
CA SER A 215 9.13 -13.01 1.76
C SER A 215 8.95 -12.18 3.03
N LEU A 216 8.94 -12.82 4.21
CA LEU A 216 8.83 -12.12 5.49
C LEU A 216 10.00 -11.14 5.68
N SER A 217 11.22 -11.57 5.36
CA SER A 217 12.40 -10.71 5.45
C SER A 217 12.31 -9.50 4.50
N MET A 218 11.78 -9.69 3.28
CA MET A 218 11.58 -8.61 2.31
C MET A 218 10.54 -7.60 2.82
N TYR A 219 9.43 -8.05 3.39
CA TYR A 219 8.42 -7.15 3.98
C TYR A 219 8.94 -6.40 5.21
N VAL A 220 9.78 -7.03 6.04
CA VAL A 220 10.44 -6.35 7.16
C VAL A 220 11.37 -5.25 6.65
N VAL A 221 12.16 -5.51 5.61
CA VAL A 221 13.04 -4.51 4.98
C VAL A 221 12.20 -3.37 4.37
N SER A 222 11.10 -3.68 3.70
CA SER A 222 10.17 -2.68 3.16
C SER A 222 9.59 -1.80 4.26
N LEU A 223 9.15 -2.39 5.38
CA LEU A 223 8.60 -1.65 6.52
C LEU A 223 9.66 -0.76 7.18
N PHE A 224 10.90 -1.25 7.30
CA PHE A 224 12.03 -0.47 7.79
C PHE A 224 12.32 0.72 6.87
N TYR A 225 12.34 0.49 5.56
CA TYR A 225 12.56 1.56 4.57
C TYR A 225 11.46 2.63 4.66
N ILE A 226 10.18 2.22 4.72
CA ILE A 226 9.05 3.15 4.89
C ILE A 226 9.23 3.95 6.18
N SER A 227 9.56 3.30 7.29
CA SER A 227 9.63 3.94 8.60
C SER A 227 10.77 4.96 8.71
N PHE A 228 11.97 4.64 8.25
CA PHE A 228 13.17 5.47 8.47
C PHE A 228 13.55 6.37 7.28
N PHE A 229 13.36 5.89 6.05
CA PHE A 229 13.86 6.57 4.85
C PHE A 229 12.78 7.33 4.09
N LEU A 230 11.53 6.85 4.08
CA LEU A 230 10.45 7.52 3.36
C LEU A 230 9.99 8.79 4.11
N PRO A 231 10.16 9.99 3.51
CA PRO A 231 9.62 11.22 4.09
C PRO A 231 8.10 11.28 3.91
N GLU A 232 7.42 12.03 4.78
CA GLU A 232 5.98 12.28 4.61
C GLU A 232 5.75 13.25 3.44
N SER A 233 4.91 12.86 2.46
CA SER A 233 4.57 13.70 1.31
C SER A 233 3.48 14.74 1.62
N HIS A 234 2.59 14.44 2.58
CA HIS A 234 1.38 15.23 2.85
C HIS A 234 1.07 15.30 4.35
N GLY A 235 0.34 16.33 4.79
CA GLY A 235 -0.14 16.48 6.17
C GLY A 235 0.72 17.36 7.09
N PRO A 236 0.29 17.57 8.35
CA PRO A 236 0.93 18.48 9.33
C PRO A 236 2.34 18.04 9.78
N PHE A 237 2.75 16.82 9.42
CA PHE A 237 4.06 16.24 9.71
C PHE A 237 5.01 16.21 8.49
N ALA A 238 4.59 16.75 7.35
CA ALA A 238 5.42 16.84 6.16
C ALA A 238 6.67 17.71 6.43
N ASN A 239 7.85 17.11 6.31
CA ASN A 239 9.10 17.83 6.47
C ASN A 239 9.49 18.46 5.13
N VAL A 240 8.99 19.67 4.89
CA VAL A 240 9.18 20.45 3.65
C VAL A 240 10.65 20.62 3.28
N GLN A 241 11.55 20.57 4.27
CA GLN A 241 13.01 20.74 4.11
C GLN A 241 13.72 19.51 3.51
N LYS A 242 13.10 18.31 3.54
CA LYS A 242 13.61 17.09 2.88
C LYS A 242 13.02 16.85 1.49
N LEU A 243 11.97 17.59 1.11
CA LEU A 243 11.32 17.56 -0.21
C LEU A 243 11.98 18.51 -1.23
N GLU A 244 13.07 19.17 -0.85
CA GLU A 244 13.77 20.25 -1.60
C GLU A 244 14.40 19.79 -2.94
N ILE A 245 14.34 18.50 -3.29
CA ILE A 245 14.84 17.96 -4.57
C ILE A 245 13.79 18.11 -5.69
N LEU A 246 12.53 18.46 -5.37
CA LEU A 246 11.45 18.58 -6.35
C LEU A 246 10.85 19.99 -6.28
N PRO A 247 10.67 20.68 -7.44
CA PRO A 247 10.03 21.99 -7.44
C PRO A 247 8.64 21.84 -6.82
N PRO A 248 8.30 22.65 -5.80
CA PRO A 248 7.05 22.51 -5.10
C PRO A 248 5.90 22.62 -6.09
N LYS A 249 5.07 21.57 -6.13
CA LYS A 249 3.81 21.54 -6.86
C LYS A 249 3.01 22.80 -6.49
N GLN A 250 2.54 23.50 -7.51
CA GLN A 250 1.81 24.77 -7.41
C GLN A 250 0.47 24.66 -6.65
N SER A 251 0.10 23.46 -6.18
CA SER A 251 -1.12 23.18 -5.41
C SER A 251 -0.96 23.27 -3.88
N LEU A 252 0.21 23.63 -3.34
CA LEU A 252 0.40 23.80 -1.87
C LEU A 252 0.53 25.25 -1.43
N ARG A 253 -0.40 26.11 -1.89
CA ARG A 253 -0.84 27.23 -1.06
C ARG A 253 -2.10 26.81 -0.29
N LEU A 254 -1.92 25.94 0.70
CA LEU A 254 -2.89 25.76 1.80
C LEU A 254 -3.28 27.14 2.40
N ARG A 255 -2.35 28.10 2.30
CA ARG A 255 -2.50 29.53 2.62
C ARG A 255 -3.48 30.31 1.73
N GLU A 256 -3.75 29.89 0.50
CA GLU A 256 -4.67 30.56 -0.42
C GLU A 256 -6.03 29.88 -0.45
N SER A 257 -6.08 28.55 -0.44
CA SER A 257 -7.36 27.84 -0.36
C SER A 257 -8.10 28.15 0.95
N VAL A 258 -7.40 28.26 2.08
CA VAL A 258 -8.04 28.64 3.36
C VAL A 258 -8.42 30.14 3.39
N ALA A 259 -7.62 31.03 2.81
CA ALA A 259 -7.94 32.46 2.78
C ALA A 259 -9.07 32.80 1.80
N TRP A 260 -9.18 32.04 0.71
CA TRP A 260 -10.23 32.14 -0.31
C TRP A 260 -11.55 31.52 0.17
N VAL A 261 -11.51 30.34 0.80
CA VAL A 261 -12.70 29.70 1.41
C VAL A 261 -13.27 30.51 2.58
N TYR A 262 -12.46 31.28 3.30
CA TYR A 262 -12.90 32.11 4.44
C TYR A 262 -12.90 33.62 4.20
N GLY A 263 -12.69 34.08 2.95
CA GLY A 263 -12.76 35.52 2.60
C GLY A 263 -11.87 36.46 3.41
N ILE A 264 -10.68 36.01 3.86
CA ILE A 264 -9.85 36.81 4.78
C ILE A 264 -9.09 37.89 4.01
N ASP A 265 -9.46 39.14 4.26
CA ASP A 265 -8.84 40.32 3.66
C ASP A 265 -7.35 40.48 4.07
N LYS A 266 -6.52 41.01 3.15
CA LYS A 266 -5.04 41.02 3.24
C LYS A 266 -4.51 41.67 4.53
N ALA A 267 -5.26 42.58 5.14
CA ALA A 267 -4.89 43.33 6.34
C ALA A 267 -4.95 42.50 7.64
N ASN A 268 -5.85 41.51 7.77
CA ASN A 268 -6.00 40.69 8.99
C ASN A 268 -5.06 39.46 9.04
N LYS A 269 -4.33 39.21 7.95
CA LYS A 269 -3.44 38.06 7.72
C LYS A 269 -2.32 37.89 8.76
N LYS A 270 -1.79 38.99 9.32
CA LYS A 270 -0.72 38.95 10.33
C LYS A 270 -1.21 38.61 11.75
N LYS A 271 -2.46 38.98 12.09
CA LYS A 271 -3.00 38.86 13.46
C LYS A 271 -3.43 37.42 13.80
N VAL A 272 -3.96 36.69 12.82
CA VAL A 272 -4.43 35.31 13.01
C VAL A 272 -3.27 34.31 13.11
N MET A 273 -2.19 34.52 12.35
CA MET A 273 -1.05 33.58 12.27
C MET A 273 -0.13 33.54 13.51
N GLN A 274 -0.17 34.53 14.41
CA GLN A 274 0.71 34.54 15.59
C GLN A 274 0.13 33.80 16.82
N THR A 275 -1.05 33.19 16.71
CA THR A 275 -1.68 32.53 17.85
C THR A 275 -1.02 31.17 18.11
N LYS A 276 -0.18 31.08 19.15
CA LYS A 276 0.46 29.84 19.67
C LYS A 276 -0.51 28.65 19.90
N SER A 277 -1.82 28.88 19.83
CA SER A 277 -2.87 27.88 20.04
C SER A 277 -2.94 26.83 18.92
N VAL A 278 -2.65 27.18 17.66
CA VAL A 278 -2.78 26.24 16.52
C VAL A 278 -1.73 25.13 16.57
N LEU A 279 -0.48 25.49 16.89
CA LEU A 279 0.62 24.53 17.06
C LEU A 279 0.40 23.61 18.28
N LYS A 280 -0.23 24.14 19.33
CA LYS A 280 -0.60 23.39 20.55
C LYS A 280 -1.74 22.41 20.27
N ARG A 281 -2.67 22.76 19.37
CA ARG A 281 -3.79 21.92 18.92
C ARG A 281 -3.32 20.74 18.07
N ALA A 282 -2.32 20.95 17.20
CA ALA A 282 -1.72 19.89 16.38
C ALA A 282 -1.02 18.81 17.23
N LYS A 283 -0.41 19.19 18.37
CA LYS A 283 0.21 18.25 19.31
C LYS A 283 -0.76 17.44 20.16
N SER A 284 -2.06 17.80 20.21
CA SER A 284 -3.05 17.14 21.08
C SER A 284 -4.01 16.19 20.35
N ILE A 285 -3.76 15.87 19.08
CA ILE A 285 -4.67 15.04 18.30
C ILE A 285 -4.44 13.56 18.61
N THR A 286 -5.33 12.98 19.42
CA THR A 286 -5.35 11.54 19.73
C THR A 286 -6.30 10.79 18.80
N PHE A 287 -6.05 9.50 18.54
CA PHE A 287 -6.89 8.62 17.71
C PHE A 287 -8.40 8.69 18.05
N GLY A 288 -8.75 8.84 19.35
CA GLY A 288 -10.14 8.99 19.80
C GLY A 288 -10.82 10.31 19.38
N MET A 289 -10.08 11.40 19.19
CA MET A 289 -10.62 12.65 18.62
C MET A 289 -10.80 12.51 17.10
N MET A 290 -9.91 11.78 16.43
CA MET A 290 -10.01 11.50 15.00
C MET A 290 -11.27 10.69 14.65
N LEU A 291 -11.61 9.70 15.47
CA LEU A 291 -12.82 8.89 15.31
C LEU A 291 -14.10 9.70 15.55
N ARG A 292 -14.06 10.63 16.51
CA ARG A 292 -15.22 11.45 16.92
C ARG A 292 -15.57 12.53 15.90
N ASP A 293 -14.56 13.10 15.23
CA ASP A 293 -14.75 14.08 14.14
C ASP A 293 -15.36 13.43 12.88
N PHE A 294 -15.04 12.15 12.61
CA PHE A 294 -15.59 11.40 11.49
C PHE A 294 -17.08 11.03 11.69
N LEU A 295 -17.47 10.70 12.92
CA LEU A 295 -18.84 10.26 13.27
C LEU A 295 -19.82 11.42 13.52
N ASN A 296 -19.41 12.69 13.37
CA ASN A 296 -20.26 13.84 13.66
C ASN A 296 -20.79 14.52 12.36
N PRO A 297 -22.00 14.17 11.88
CA PRO A 297 -22.56 14.69 10.63
C PRO A 297 -22.96 16.18 10.68
N ARG A 298 -22.82 16.87 11.82
CA ARG A 298 -23.23 18.29 11.95
C ARG A 298 -22.36 19.28 11.17
N ILE A 299 -21.13 18.92 10.81
CA ILE A 299 -20.24 19.80 10.04
C ILE A 299 -20.72 19.94 8.59
N HIS A 300 -21.35 18.92 8.01
CA HIS A 300 -21.89 18.99 6.64
C HIS A 300 -23.12 19.90 6.51
N ARG A 301 -23.87 20.10 7.60
CA ARG A 301 -25.14 20.87 7.56
C ARG A 301 -24.92 22.39 7.61
N GLN A 302 -23.83 22.87 8.21
CA GLN A 302 -23.53 24.32 8.21
C GLN A 302 -22.94 24.82 6.88
N LEU A 303 -22.41 23.92 6.04
CA LEU A 303 -21.91 24.27 4.70
C LEU A 303 -23.05 24.45 3.67
N GLN A 304 -24.19 23.77 3.83
CA GLN A 304 -25.31 23.89 2.89
C GLN A 304 -26.24 25.07 3.18
N VAL A 305 -26.39 25.47 4.44
CA VAL A 305 -27.27 26.60 4.80
C VAL A 305 -26.70 27.94 4.31
N HIS A 306 -25.37 28.08 4.24
CA HIS A 306 -24.76 29.32 3.71
C HIS A 306 -24.85 29.45 2.18
N THR A 307 -24.98 28.34 1.43
CA THR A 307 -25.14 28.40 -0.04
C THR A 307 -26.54 28.79 -0.50
N GLU A 308 -27.57 28.67 0.34
CA GLU A 308 -28.95 29.04 -0.04
C GLU A 308 -29.29 30.53 0.23
N GLU A 309 -28.60 31.20 1.17
CA GLU A 309 -28.82 32.64 1.43
C GLU A 309 -28.06 33.56 0.47
N GLU A 310 -26.99 33.10 -0.17
CA GLU A 310 -26.22 33.89 -1.17
C GLU A 310 -26.78 33.76 -2.61
N GLY A 311 -27.79 32.90 -2.80
CA GLY A 311 -28.48 32.70 -4.08
C GLY A 311 -29.78 33.51 -4.25
N ARG A 312 -30.07 34.47 -3.36
CA ARG A 312 -31.31 35.27 -3.41
C ARG A 312 -31.06 36.77 -3.27
#